data_AF-A0A386HNA1-F1
#
_entry.id   AF-A0A386HNA1-F1
#
_cell.length_a   1.000
_cell.length_b   1.000
_cell.length_c   1.000
_cell.angle_alpha   90.00
_cell.angle_beta   90.00
_cell.angle_gamma   90.00
#
_symmetry.space_group_name_H-M   'P 1'
#
loop_
_entity.id
_entity.type
_entity.pdbx_description
1 polymer ?
#
loop_
_entity_poly.entity_id
_entity_poly.type
_entity_poly.pdbx_seq_one_letter_code
_entity_poly.pdbx_strand_id
1 'polypeptide(L)'
;MKYRNQTKAEAMRSHIESCAKSGLSVSDYCTQNGLVKSSYYYWYKRLTMENTPTGFIPISVNSKAAGSVEIIYPNAVQLSYSGNLDVSLLKALVCCI
;
A
#
# COMPACT_ATOMS: atom_id res chain seq x y z
N MET A 1 -13.07 14.23 -11.63
CA MET A 1 -12.94 15.69 -11.38
C MET A 1 -13.05 16.42 -12.73
N LYS A 2 -13.72 17.58 -12.85
CA LYS A 2 -13.74 18.34 -14.13
C LYS A 2 -12.50 19.23 -14.22
N TYR A 3 -11.63 19.01 -15.20
CA TYR A 3 -10.44 19.82 -15.42
C TYR A 3 -10.81 21.11 -16.16
N ARG A 4 -10.22 22.25 -15.75
CA ARG A 4 -10.43 23.57 -16.40
C ARG A 4 -10.17 23.54 -17.92
N ASN A 5 -9.28 22.65 -18.38
CA ASN A 5 -9.05 22.34 -19.79
C ASN A 5 -9.21 20.84 -20.02
N GLN A 6 -10.45 20.37 -20.06
CA GLN A 6 -10.79 18.95 -20.15
C GLN A 6 -10.24 18.28 -21.42
N THR A 7 -10.31 18.98 -22.55
CA THR A 7 -9.74 18.55 -23.84
C THR A 7 -8.23 18.28 -23.77
N LYS A 8 -7.49 19.10 -23.01
CA LYS A 8 -6.04 18.94 -22.85
C LYS A 8 -5.69 17.76 -21.95
N ALA A 9 -6.51 17.53 -20.92
CA ALA A 9 -6.33 16.39 -20.02
C ALA A 9 -6.55 15.06 -20.75
N GLU A 10 -7.59 14.97 -21.58
CA GLU A 10 -7.91 13.79 -22.39
C GLU A 10 -6.81 13.50 -23.42
N ALA A 11 -6.41 14.51 -24.20
CA ALA A 11 -5.31 14.36 -25.17
C ALA A 11 -4.01 13.88 -24.50
N MET A 12 -3.66 14.44 -23.35
CA MET A 12 -2.45 14.05 -22.64
C MET A 12 -2.54 12.64 -22.04
N ARG A 13 -3.74 12.22 -21.62
CA ARG A 13 -3.98 10.85 -21.18
C ARG A 13 -3.74 9.85 -22.30
N SER A 14 -4.22 10.13 -23.52
CA SER A 14 -3.93 9.31 -24.71
C SER A 14 -2.43 9.24 -25.02
N HIS A 15 -1.70 10.34 -24.88
CA HIS A 15 -0.24 10.35 -25.05
C HIS A 15 0.48 9.50 -24.00
N ILE A 16 0.08 9.57 -22.73
CA ILE A 16 0.67 8.77 -21.66
C ILE A 16 0.43 7.27 -21.90
N GLU A 17 -0.80 6.90 -22.27
CA GLU A 17 -1.14 5.50 -22.60
C GLU A 17 -0.36 5.01 -23.84
N SER A 18 -0.22 5.85 -24.85
CA SER A 18 0.56 5.53 -26.05
C SER A 18 2.05 5.40 -25.75
N CYS A 19 2.61 6.28 -24.91
CA CYS A 19 3.99 6.20 -24.45
C CYS A 19 4.24 4.88 -23.70
N ALA A 20 3.33 4.50 -22.79
CA ALA A 20 3.43 3.24 -22.05
C ALA A 20 3.37 2.00 -22.97
N LYS A 21 2.52 2.02 -24.00
CA LYS A 21 2.44 0.94 -25.00
C LYS A 21 3.63 0.89 -25.95
N SER A 22 4.24 2.03 -26.24
CA SER A 22 5.34 2.13 -27.20
C SER A 22 6.66 1.53 -26.70
N GLY A 23 6.84 1.41 -25.37
CA GLY A 23 8.10 0.97 -24.77
C GLY A 23 9.27 1.94 -24.96
N LEU A 24 9.05 3.10 -25.57
CA LEU A 24 10.04 4.15 -25.75
C LEU A 24 10.31 4.89 -24.43
N SER A 25 11.49 5.49 -24.32
CA SER A 25 11.74 6.45 -23.24
C SER A 25 10.80 7.65 -23.39
N VAL A 26 10.39 8.25 -22.27
CA VAL A 26 9.57 9.48 -22.28
C VAL A 26 10.22 10.58 -23.10
N SER A 27 11.56 10.64 -23.11
CA SER A 27 12.32 11.65 -23.87
C SER A 27 12.17 11.45 -25.37
N ASP A 28 12.31 10.20 -25.84
CA ASP A 28 12.21 9.87 -27.27
C ASP A 28 10.76 10.02 -27.74
N TYR A 29 9.80 9.56 -26.94
CA TYR A 29 8.38 9.72 -27.22
C TYR A 29 7.98 11.20 -27.34
N CYS A 30 8.44 12.04 -26.40
CA CYS A 30 8.16 13.47 -26.45
C CYS A 30 8.78 14.13 -27.69
N THR A 31 10.00 13.74 -28.06
CA THR A 31 10.69 14.29 -29.24
C THR A 31 9.97 13.90 -30.53
N GLN A 32 9.55 12.64 -30.68
CA GLN A 32 8.84 12.15 -31.86
C GLN A 32 7.44 12.78 -32.03
N ASN A 33 6.75 13.02 -30.91
CA ASN A 33 5.37 13.54 -30.91
C ASN A 33 5.30 15.07 -30.75
N GLY A 34 6.43 15.79 -30.75
CA GLY A 34 6.46 17.24 -30.58
C GLY A 34 5.95 17.73 -29.22
N LEU A 35 6.07 16.90 -28.18
CA LEU A 35 5.62 17.23 -26.83
C LEU A 35 6.75 17.85 -26.01
N VAL A 36 6.41 18.84 -25.21
CA VAL A 36 7.33 19.39 -24.21
C VAL A 36 7.41 18.43 -23.02
N LYS A 37 8.62 17.96 -22.72
CA LYS A 37 8.90 17.01 -21.62
C LYS A 37 8.34 17.49 -20.26
N SER A 38 8.46 18.78 -19.94
CA SER A 38 7.91 19.36 -18.70
C SER A 38 6.38 19.29 -18.66
N SER A 39 5.71 19.55 -19.77
CA SER A 39 4.25 19.40 -19.89
C SER A 39 3.83 17.94 -19.72
N TYR A 40 4.55 17.01 -20.34
CA TYR A 40 4.29 15.58 -20.17
C TYR A 40 4.36 15.17 -18.70
N TYR A 41 5.46 15.47 -18.01
CA TYR A 41 5.62 15.09 -16.60
C TYR A 41 4.61 15.78 -15.67
N TYR A 42 4.28 17.05 -15.96
CA TYR A 42 3.25 17.77 -15.22
C TYR A 42 1.92 17.01 -15.24
N TRP A 43 1.47 16.63 -16.44
CA TRP A 43 0.21 15.91 -16.60
C TRP A 43 0.28 14.46 -16.14
N TYR A 44 1.41 13.79 -16.36
CA TYR A 44 1.65 12.44 -15.86
C TYR A 44 1.47 12.40 -14.35
N LYS A 45 2.17 13.26 -13.61
CA LYS A 45 2.04 13.36 -12.15
C LYS A 45 0.61 13.70 -11.74
N ARG A 46 -0.02 14.64 -12.44
CA ARG A 46 -1.38 15.09 -12.11
C ARG A 46 -2.44 14.00 -12.33
N LEU A 47 -2.30 13.18 -13.36
CA LEU A 47 -3.22 12.09 -13.69
C LEU A 47 -2.96 10.82 -12.88
N THR A 48 -1.71 10.55 -12.47
CA THR A 48 -1.40 9.41 -11.60
C THR A 48 -1.76 9.68 -10.14
N MET A 49 -1.55 10.91 -9.66
CA MET A 49 -1.90 11.30 -8.29
C MET A 49 -3.42 11.40 -8.04
N GLU A 50 -4.26 11.38 -9.08
CA GLU A 50 -5.72 11.33 -8.91
C GLU A 50 -6.18 10.04 -8.20
N ASN A 51 -5.39 8.96 -8.29
CA ASN A 51 -5.68 7.69 -7.60
C ASN A 51 -4.94 7.53 -6.27
N THR A 52 -4.01 8.43 -5.94
CA THR A 52 -3.36 8.38 -4.63
C THR A 52 -4.25 9.08 -3.61
N PRO A 53 -4.65 8.40 -2.51
CA PRO A 53 -5.39 9.06 -1.45
C PRO A 53 -4.54 10.21 -0.90
N THR A 54 -4.98 11.44 -1.11
CA THR A 54 -4.34 12.63 -0.55
C THR A 54 -4.74 12.72 0.92
N GLY A 55 -3.89 12.23 1.82
CA GLY A 55 -4.17 12.24 3.26
C GLY A 55 -3.22 11.37 4.06
N PHE A 56 -3.48 11.26 5.36
CA PHE A 56 -2.78 10.31 6.22
C PHE A 56 -3.08 8.89 5.76
N ILE A 57 -2.04 8.17 5.33
CA ILE A 57 -2.14 6.74 5.03
C ILE A 57 -2.02 6.01 6.37
N PRO A 58 -3.06 5.30 6.82
CA PRO A 58 -2.97 4.54 8.06
C PRO A 58 -1.92 3.43 7.88
N ILE A 59 -0.87 3.48 8.70
CA ILE A 59 0.09 2.39 8.80
C ILE A 59 -0.55 1.35 9.72
N SER A 60 -0.96 0.22 9.16
CA SER A 60 -1.34 -0.94 9.96
C SER A 60 -0.09 -1.49 10.64
N VAL A 61 0.18 -1.02 11.86
CA VAL A 61 1.14 -1.65 12.74
C VAL A 61 0.57 -3.03 13.04
N ASN A 62 1.13 -4.07 12.43
CA ASN A 62 0.73 -5.44 12.70
C ASN A 62 1.28 -5.81 14.08
N SER A 63 0.66 -5.27 15.14
CA SER A 63 0.97 -5.60 16.52
C SER A 63 0.42 -6.99 16.86
N LYS A 64 0.81 -8.00 16.08
CA LYS A 64 0.94 -9.34 16.62
C LYS A 64 2.33 -9.41 17.23
N ALA A 65 2.50 -8.70 18.35
CA ALA A 65 3.54 -9.11 19.28
C ALA A 65 3.20 -10.57 19.62
N ALA A 66 3.99 -11.50 19.11
CA ALA A 66 3.95 -12.89 19.51
C ALA A 66 4.40 -12.91 20.98
N GLY A 67 3.46 -12.62 21.88
CA GLY A 67 3.69 -12.76 23.31
C GLY A 67 3.88 -14.24 23.59
N SER A 68 5.08 -14.61 24.01
CA SER A 68 5.30 -15.93 24.59
C SER A 68 4.73 -15.92 26.01
N VAL A 69 3.82 -16.84 26.32
CA VAL A 69 3.31 -17.03 27.68
C VAL A 69 3.87 -18.33 28.22
N GLU A 70 4.31 -18.26 29.47
CA GLU A 70 4.82 -19.40 30.22
C GLU A 70 3.94 -19.61 31.45
N ILE A 71 3.43 -20.82 31.61
CA ILE A 71 2.59 -21.23 32.75
C ILE A 71 3.36 -22.31 33.52
N ILE A 72 3.58 -22.08 34.82
CA ILE A 72 4.25 -23.02 35.72
C ILE A 72 3.21 -23.52 36.74
N TYR A 73 2.96 -24.82 36.73
CA TYR A 73 2.00 -25.47 37.63
C TYR A 73 2.67 -25.89 38.95
N PRO A 74 1.91 -26.05 40.05
CA PRO A 74 2.44 -26.47 41.35
C PRO A 74 3.15 -27.83 41.34
N ASN A 75 2.82 -28.70 40.39
CA ASN A 75 3.47 -29.99 40.16
C ASN A 75 4.76 -29.89 39.30
N ALA A 76 5.29 -28.68 39.12
CA ALA A 76 6.47 -28.37 38.30
C ALA A 76 6.31 -28.66 36.79
N VAL A 77 5.08 -28.85 36.29
CA VAL A 77 4.84 -28.87 34.84
C VAL A 77 4.91 -27.45 34.30
N GLN A 78 5.61 -27.27 33.18
CA GLN A 78 5.82 -25.98 32.53
C GLN A 78 5.27 -26.02 31.10
N LEU A 79 4.43 -25.04 30.78
CA LEU A 79 3.79 -24.88 29.48
C LEU A 79 4.27 -23.57 28.86
N SER A 80 5.03 -23.67 27.77
CA SER A 80 5.48 -22.54 26.97
C SER A 80 4.67 -22.45 25.68
N TYR A 81 4.01 -21.32 25.44
CA TYR A 81 3.26 -21.09 24.20
C TYR A 81 3.77 -19.85 23.48
N SER A 82 3.95 -19.96 22.17
CA SER A 82 4.34 -18.84 21.29
C SER A 82 3.27 -18.68 20.20
N GLY A 83 2.51 -17.59 20.25
CA GLY A 83 1.45 -17.33 19.27
C GLY A 83 0.34 -16.43 19.80
N ASN A 84 -0.80 -16.43 19.11
CA ASN A 84 -2.00 -15.72 19.57
C ASN A 84 -2.74 -16.60 20.59
N LEU A 85 -2.68 -16.24 21.87
CA LEU A 85 -3.41 -16.94 22.92
C LEU A 85 -4.82 -16.38 23.07
N ASP A 86 -5.80 -17.25 22.89
CA ASP A 86 -7.18 -16.96 23.26
C ASP A 86 -7.31 -17.01 24.79
N VAL A 87 -7.88 -15.95 25.37
CA VAL A 87 -8.17 -15.82 26.80
C VAL A 87 -9.02 -17.00 27.31
N SER A 88 -9.86 -17.57 26.47
CA SER A 88 -10.71 -18.72 26.79
C SER A 88 -9.89 -19.99 27.07
N LEU A 89 -8.84 -20.23 26.27
CA LEU A 89 -7.92 -21.35 26.46
C LEU A 89 -7.08 -21.17 27.73
N LEU A 90 -6.61 -19.94 27.97
CA LEU A 90 -5.83 -19.62 29.18
C LEU A 90 -6.66 -19.84 30.45
N LYS A 91 -7.95 -19.48 30.44
CA LYS A 91 -8.87 -19.78 31.56
C LYS A 91 -9.02 -21.29 31.78
N ALA A 92 -9.19 -22.09 30.72
CA ALA A 92 -9.32 -23.54 30.87
C ALA A 92 -8.05 -24.18 31.47
N LEU A 93 -6.87 -23.70 31.07
CA LEU A 93 -5.58 -24.19 31.56
C LEU A 93 -5.32 -23.85 33.04
N VAL A 94 -5.84 -22.73 33.53
CA VAL A 94 -5.65 -22.27 34.91
C VAL A 94 -6.78 -22.75 35.84
N CYS A 95 -8.01 -22.92 35.35
CA CYS A 95 -9.16 -23.33 36.18
C CYS A 95 -9.22 -24.84 36.51
N CYS A 96 -8.38 -25.67 35.90
CA CYS A 96 -8.34 -27.11 36.16
C CYS A 96 -7.25 -27.54 37.17
N ILE A 97 -6.70 -26.60 37.93
CA ILE A 97 -5.69 -26.80 38.99
C ILE A 97 -6.35 -26.70 40.35
#